data_AF-A0A8X8FJZ4-F1
#
_entry.id   AF-A0A8X8FJZ4-F1
#
_cell.length_a   1.000
_cell.length_b   1.000
_cell.length_c   1.000
_cell.angle_alpha   90.00
_cell.angle_beta   90.00
_cell.angle_gamma   90.00
#
_symmetry.space_group_name_H-M   'P 1'
#
loop_
_entity.id
_entity.type
_entity.pdbx_description
1 polymer ?
#
loop_
_entity_poly.entity_id
_entity_poly.type
_entity_poly.pdbx_seq_one_letter_code
_entity_poly.pdbx_strand_id
1 'polypeptide(L)'
;MTLFDAIELDRAGDLPAAASAYEACLIEGRDLPQAMANLMALYFQSTDYGVWSGSGLDLAFVRHAGERLGQLIQDAEQDELRWSEVGFWARYIKWADWGEVFSIEECREFMRRDPANIEPAFHLYALTGEREADAVSLLHPKGGLPTVRASYVSAVVQSAMDVRKGRGVRPDVPVKE
;
A
#
# COMPACT_ATOMS: atom_id res chain seq x y z
N MET A 1 2.16 -18.35 -15.72
CA MET A 1 2.45 -17.94 -14.33
C MET A 1 1.11 -17.65 -13.69
N THR A 2 0.87 -18.07 -12.44
CA THR A 2 -0.38 -17.77 -11.73
C THR A 2 -0.18 -16.63 -10.73
N LEU A 3 -1.29 -16.01 -10.29
CA LEU A 3 -1.24 -15.03 -9.20
C LEU A 3 -0.65 -15.65 -7.92
N PHE A 4 -0.92 -16.94 -7.67
CA PHE A 4 -0.34 -17.67 -6.55
C PHE A 4 1.20 -17.70 -6.64
N ASP A 5 1.75 -18.02 -7.81
CA ASP A 5 3.22 -18.04 -8.02
C ASP A 5 3.83 -16.66 -7.79
N ALA A 6 3.16 -15.60 -8.26
CA ALA A 6 3.60 -14.22 -8.06
C ALA A 6 3.64 -13.84 -6.58
N ILE A 7 2.60 -14.22 -5.82
CA ILE A 7 2.51 -13.98 -4.37
C ILE A 7 3.60 -14.76 -3.63
N GLU A 8 3.88 -16.00 -3.99
CA GLU A 8 4.92 -16.79 -3.32
C GLU A 8 6.33 -16.22 -3.57
N LEU A 9 6.61 -15.71 -4.77
CA LEU A 9 7.87 -15.00 -5.07
C LEU A 9 7.99 -13.69 -4.27
N ASP A 10 6.89 -12.93 -4.18
CA ASP A 10 6.80 -11.69 -3.40
C ASP A 10 7.10 -11.96 -1.92
N ARG A 11 6.45 -12.98 -1.34
CA ARG A 11 6.69 -13.44 0.03
C ARG A 11 8.11 -13.94 0.27
N ALA A 12 8.74 -14.53 -0.75
CA ALA A 12 10.14 -14.96 -0.67
C ALA A 12 11.14 -13.78 -0.75
N GLY A 13 10.67 -12.57 -1.07
CA GLY A 13 11.50 -11.37 -1.21
C GLY A 13 12.23 -11.29 -2.55
N ASP A 14 11.91 -12.15 -3.52
CA ASP A 14 12.46 -12.07 -4.88
C ASP A 14 11.67 -11.05 -5.70
N LEU A 15 11.94 -9.77 -5.43
CA LEU A 15 11.16 -8.65 -5.97
C LEU A 15 11.17 -8.60 -7.52
N PRO A 16 12.31 -8.80 -8.21
CA PRO A 16 12.31 -8.82 -9.68
C PRO A 16 11.50 -9.98 -10.27
N ALA A 17 11.60 -11.18 -9.68
CA ALA A 17 10.81 -12.32 -10.13
C ALA A 17 9.32 -12.13 -9.85
N ALA A 18 8.97 -11.62 -8.68
CA ALA A 18 7.60 -11.30 -8.30
C ALA A 18 6.98 -10.25 -9.23
N ALA A 19 7.70 -9.16 -9.51
CA ALA A 19 7.27 -8.13 -10.45
C ALA A 19 6.98 -8.72 -11.84
N SER A 20 7.90 -9.54 -12.35
CA SER A 20 7.74 -10.21 -13.65
C SER A 20 6.51 -11.14 -13.67
N ALA A 21 6.24 -11.82 -12.55
CA ALA A 21 5.09 -12.71 -12.39
C ALA A 21 3.76 -11.95 -12.31
N TYR A 22 3.70 -10.83 -11.60
CA TYR A 22 2.52 -9.97 -11.57
C TYR A 22 2.24 -9.35 -12.95
N GLU A 23 3.26 -8.85 -13.66
CA GLU A 23 3.09 -8.33 -15.03
C GLU A 23 2.53 -9.39 -15.98
N ALA A 24 3.00 -10.64 -15.87
CA ALA A 24 2.44 -11.75 -16.65
C ALA A 24 0.94 -11.96 -16.37
N CYS A 25 0.52 -11.87 -15.09
CA CYS A 25 -0.89 -11.96 -14.73
C CYS A 25 -1.72 -10.83 -15.35
N LEU A 26 -1.18 -9.61 -15.39
CA LEU A 26 -1.84 -8.46 -16.02
C LEU A 26 -2.00 -8.65 -17.53
N ILE A 27 -0.97 -9.12 -18.22
CA ILE A 27 -1.01 -9.40 -19.67
C ILE A 27 -2.06 -10.48 -19.99
N GLU A 28 -2.18 -11.49 -19.14
CA GLU A 28 -3.12 -12.60 -19.33
C GLU A 28 -4.57 -12.26 -18.90
N GLY A 29 -4.81 -11.08 -18.33
CA GLY A 29 -6.14 -10.63 -17.92
C GLY A 29 -6.72 -11.36 -16.71
N ARG A 30 -5.88 -12.01 -15.89
CA ARG A 30 -6.32 -12.84 -14.75
C ARG A 30 -6.11 -12.10 -13.42
N ASP A 31 -7.13 -12.15 -12.55
CA ASP A 31 -7.09 -11.62 -11.18
C ASP A 31 -6.53 -10.19 -11.09
N LEU A 32 -6.93 -9.35 -12.05
CA LEU A 32 -6.33 -8.06 -12.38
C LEU A 32 -6.19 -7.11 -11.18
N PRO A 33 -7.22 -6.89 -10.32
CA PRO A 33 -7.10 -5.90 -9.26
C PRO A 33 -6.03 -6.26 -8.22
N GLN A 34 -5.99 -7.53 -7.79
CA GLN A 34 -5.06 -7.96 -6.76
C GLN A 34 -3.62 -7.99 -7.29
N ALA A 35 -3.41 -8.51 -8.51
CA ALA A 35 -2.09 -8.50 -9.15
C ALA A 35 -1.57 -7.07 -9.32
N MET A 36 -2.42 -6.16 -9.78
CA MET A 36 -2.07 -4.76 -10.02
C MET A 36 -1.76 -4.03 -8.72
N ALA A 37 -2.59 -4.14 -7.68
CA ALA A 37 -2.35 -3.49 -6.39
C ALA A 37 -1.07 -3.99 -5.71
N ASN A 38 -0.79 -5.30 -5.77
CA ASN A 38 0.49 -5.84 -5.26
C ASN A 38 1.68 -5.32 -6.05
N LEU A 39 1.60 -5.30 -7.39
CA LEU A 39 2.66 -4.78 -8.24
C LEU A 39 2.93 -3.30 -8.00
N MET A 40 1.88 -2.48 -7.84
CA MET A 40 2.00 -1.07 -7.52
C MET A 40 2.73 -0.85 -6.20
N ALA A 41 2.35 -1.56 -5.15
CA ALA A 41 3.02 -1.47 -3.86
C ALA A 41 4.47 -1.98 -3.91
N LEU A 42 4.73 -3.04 -4.68
CA LEU A 42 6.08 -3.58 -4.89
C LEU A 42 6.98 -2.57 -5.60
N TYR A 43 6.53 -1.96 -6.69
CA TYR A 43 7.30 -0.94 -7.40
C TYR A 43 7.48 0.33 -6.57
N PHE A 44 6.43 0.78 -5.88
CA PHE A 44 6.49 1.91 -4.95
C PHE A 44 7.57 1.71 -3.88
N GLN A 45 7.59 0.56 -3.22
CA GLN A 45 8.63 0.24 -2.25
C GLN A 45 10.00 0.08 -2.90
N SER A 46 10.09 -0.50 -4.10
CA SER A 46 11.36 -0.67 -4.80
C SER A 46 12.00 0.66 -5.23
N THR A 47 11.20 1.72 -5.38
CA THR A 47 11.69 3.07 -5.70
C THR A 47 12.06 3.91 -4.47
N ASP A 48 11.69 3.47 -3.26
CA ASP A 48 12.13 4.12 -2.04
C ASP A 48 13.64 3.91 -1.83
N TYR A 49 14.38 4.99 -1.57
CA TYR A 49 15.84 4.94 -1.43
C TYR A 49 16.29 4.06 -0.25
N GLY A 50 15.53 4.06 0.85
CA GLY A 50 15.82 3.24 2.02
C GLY A 50 15.68 1.76 1.70
N VAL A 51 14.63 1.38 0.98
CA VAL A 51 14.41 0.01 0.53
C VAL A 51 15.44 -0.40 -0.52
N TRP A 52 15.70 0.43 -1.54
CA TRP A 52 16.66 0.13 -2.60
C TRP A 52 18.07 -0.11 -2.03
N SER A 53 18.57 0.80 -1.19
CA SER A 53 19.91 0.71 -0.61
C SER A 53 20.09 -0.53 0.29
N GLY A 54 19.01 -1.02 0.92
CA GLY A 54 19.03 -2.21 1.76
C GLY A 54 18.82 -3.55 1.02
N SER A 55 18.23 -3.53 -0.18
CA SER A 55 17.76 -4.74 -0.87
C SER A 55 18.68 -5.24 -1.98
N GLY A 56 19.74 -4.49 -2.32
CA GLY A 56 20.67 -4.88 -3.39
C GLY A 56 20.04 -4.93 -4.78
N LEU A 57 18.92 -4.23 -4.99
CA LEU A 57 18.24 -4.18 -6.29
C LEU A 57 19.11 -3.49 -7.33
N ASP A 58 19.10 -4.04 -8.54
CA ASP A 58 19.80 -3.45 -9.68
C ASP A 58 19.16 -2.11 -10.08
N LEU A 59 19.99 -1.15 -10.49
CA LEU A 59 19.54 0.19 -10.88
C LEU A 59 18.60 0.13 -12.09
N ALA A 60 18.81 -0.81 -13.03
CA ALA A 60 17.91 -0.97 -14.17
C ALA A 60 16.50 -1.40 -13.73
N PHE A 61 16.41 -2.29 -12.74
CA PHE A 61 15.14 -2.69 -12.15
C PHE A 61 14.43 -1.51 -11.47
N VAL A 62 15.13 -0.73 -10.65
CA VAL A 62 14.55 0.42 -9.94
C VAL A 62 14.04 1.48 -10.92
N ARG A 63 14.79 1.77 -11.98
CA ARG A 63 14.34 2.68 -13.04
C ARG A 63 13.10 2.18 -13.75
N HIS A 64 13.09 0.90 -14.11
CA HIS A 64 11.93 0.27 -14.73
C HIS A 64 10.70 0.33 -13.81
N ALA A 65 10.87 0.01 -12.52
CA ALA A 65 9.81 0.07 -11.51
C ALA A 65 9.18 1.47 -11.44
N GLY A 66 9.99 2.53 -11.43
CA GLY A 66 9.48 3.91 -11.39
C GLY A 66 8.69 4.30 -12.65
N GLU A 67 9.23 3.99 -13.83
CA GLU A 67 8.54 4.27 -15.11
C GLU A 67 7.22 3.49 -15.20
N ARG A 68 7.25 2.21 -14.81
CA ARG A 68 6.10 1.32 -14.89
C ARG A 68 5.04 1.64 -13.86
N LEU A 69 5.43 2.05 -12.65
CA LEU A 69 4.50 2.51 -11.63
C LEU A 69 3.68 3.71 -12.12
N GLY A 70 4.30 4.66 -12.82
CA GLY A 70 3.60 5.80 -13.42
C GLY A 70 2.52 5.37 -14.41
N GLN A 71 2.77 4.32 -15.20
CA GLN A 71 1.77 3.75 -16.13
C GLN A 71 0.63 3.06 -15.37
N LEU A 72 0.94 2.23 -14.38
CA LEU A 72 -0.07 1.55 -13.56
C LEU A 72 -0.99 2.55 -12.84
N ILE A 73 -0.44 3.68 -12.39
CA ILE A 73 -1.23 4.77 -11.81
C ILE A 73 -2.19 5.38 -12.84
N GLN A 74 -1.76 5.60 -14.09
CA GLN A 74 -2.64 6.09 -15.16
C GLN A 74 -3.74 5.07 -15.52
N ASP A 75 -3.40 3.78 -15.52
CA ASP A 75 -4.35 2.69 -15.76
C ASP A 75 -5.39 2.61 -14.61
N ALA A 76 -4.97 2.88 -13.37
CA ALA A 76 -5.85 2.89 -12.19
C ALA A 76 -6.87 4.06 -12.19
N GLU A 77 -6.60 5.13 -12.94
CA GLU A 77 -7.47 6.31 -13.02
C GLU A 77 -8.68 6.12 -13.94
N GLN A 78 -8.76 5.00 -14.67
CA GLN A 78 -9.94 4.65 -15.44
C GLN A 78 -11.17 4.53 -14.53
N ASP A 79 -12.34 4.98 -14.99
CA ASP A 79 -13.56 5.10 -14.16
C ASP A 79 -13.95 3.78 -13.46
N GLU A 80 -13.70 2.63 -14.10
CA GLU A 80 -13.98 1.30 -13.54
C GLU A 80 -13.09 0.94 -12.35
N LEU A 81 -11.84 1.41 -12.32
CA LEU A 81 -10.86 1.08 -11.28
C LEU A 81 -10.72 2.16 -10.21
N ARG A 82 -11.18 3.37 -10.50
CA ARG A 82 -11.02 4.56 -9.65
C ARG A 82 -11.38 4.34 -8.18
N TRP A 83 -12.46 3.61 -7.91
CA TRP A 83 -12.95 3.37 -6.54
C TRP A 83 -12.61 1.99 -5.97
N SER A 84 -11.81 1.20 -6.70
CA SER A 84 -11.33 -0.10 -6.27
C SER A 84 -10.08 0.00 -5.38
N GLU A 85 -9.60 -1.13 -4.89
CA GLU A 85 -8.27 -1.28 -4.26
C GLU A 85 -7.14 -0.67 -5.10
N VAL A 86 -7.14 -0.90 -6.41
CA VAL A 86 -6.14 -0.35 -7.33
C VAL A 86 -6.20 1.18 -7.37
N GLY A 87 -7.41 1.73 -7.47
CA GLY A 87 -7.63 3.18 -7.44
C GLY A 87 -7.18 3.80 -6.11
N PHE A 88 -7.41 3.11 -5.00
CA PHE A 88 -6.92 3.56 -3.69
C PHE A 88 -5.38 3.59 -3.65
N TRP A 89 -4.70 2.55 -4.10
CA TRP A 89 -3.23 2.52 -4.14
C TRP A 89 -2.66 3.62 -5.04
N ALA A 90 -3.23 3.81 -6.23
CA ALA A 90 -2.85 4.91 -7.10
C ALA A 90 -2.95 6.26 -6.37
N ARG A 91 -4.07 6.46 -5.68
CA ARG A 91 -4.35 7.69 -4.96
C ARG A 91 -3.42 7.91 -3.77
N TYR A 92 -3.15 6.85 -3.03
CA TYR A 92 -2.26 6.83 -1.88
C TYR A 92 -0.81 7.15 -2.28
N ILE A 93 -0.31 6.53 -3.35
CA ILE A 93 1.06 6.73 -3.84
C ILE A 93 1.25 8.17 -4.33
N LYS A 94 0.27 8.73 -5.05
CA LYS A 94 0.28 10.15 -5.46
C LYS A 94 0.40 11.11 -4.28
N TRP A 95 -0.26 10.78 -3.16
CA TRP A 95 -0.13 11.55 -1.94
C TRP A 95 1.23 11.37 -1.27
N ALA A 96 1.71 10.13 -1.18
CA ALA A 96 2.97 9.80 -0.51
C ALA A 96 4.20 10.37 -1.25
N ASP A 97 4.26 10.20 -2.57
CA ASP A 97 5.45 10.51 -3.37
C ASP A 97 5.33 11.76 -4.25
N TRP A 98 4.13 12.09 -4.74
CA TRP A 98 3.94 13.21 -5.68
C TRP A 98 3.42 14.47 -4.99
N GLY A 99 3.17 14.41 -3.68
CA GLY A 99 2.71 15.55 -2.88
C GLY A 99 1.27 15.99 -3.20
N GLU A 100 0.47 15.13 -3.83
CA GLU A 100 -0.94 15.43 -4.09
C GLU A 100 -1.77 15.42 -2.80
N VAL A 101 -2.80 16.27 -2.71
CA VAL A 101 -3.64 16.40 -1.51
C VAL A 101 -4.67 15.28 -1.45
N PHE A 102 -4.50 14.25 -0.60
CA PHE A 102 -5.52 13.21 -0.35
C PHE A 102 -6.35 13.54 0.90
N SER A 103 -7.64 13.84 0.71
CA SER A 103 -8.49 14.26 1.83
C SER A 103 -9.06 13.09 2.62
N ILE A 104 -9.40 13.35 3.88
CA ILE A 104 -10.05 12.37 4.77
C ILE A 104 -11.41 11.96 4.17
N GLU A 105 -12.15 12.91 3.60
CA GLU A 105 -13.43 12.67 2.95
C GLU A 105 -13.29 11.77 1.71
N GLU A 106 -12.25 11.97 0.91
CA GLU A 106 -11.94 11.11 -0.24
C GLU A 106 -11.59 9.68 0.23
N CYS A 107 -10.79 9.55 1.29
CA CYS A 107 -10.48 8.24 1.88
C CYS A 107 -11.73 7.53 2.41
N ARG A 108 -12.64 8.26 3.08
CA ARG A 108 -13.95 7.71 3.52
C ARG A 108 -14.82 7.29 2.33
N GLU A 109 -14.75 8.02 1.22
CA GLU A 109 -15.50 7.70 0.00
C GLU A 109 -15.06 6.36 -0.62
N PHE A 110 -13.75 6.04 -0.62
CA PHE A 110 -13.26 4.72 -1.02
C PHE A 110 -13.93 3.60 -0.24
N MET A 111 -13.94 3.70 1.10
CA MET A 111 -14.59 2.70 1.96
C MET A 111 -16.11 2.62 1.76
N ARG A 112 -16.75 3.72 1.35
CA ARG A 112 -18.19 3.76 1.10
C ARG A 112 -18.55 3.12 -0.24
N ARG A 113 -17.70 3.29 -1.26
CA ARG A 113 -17.91 2.78 -2.62
C ARG A 113 -17.57 1.31 -2.74
N ASP A 114 -16.53 0.86 -2.05
CA ASP A 114 -16.13 -0.54 -1.97
C ASP A 114 -15.99 -0.97 -0.50
N PRO A 115 -17.10 -1.35 0.16
CA PRO A 115 -17.07 -1.78 1.57
C PRO A 115 -16.30 -3.09 1.81
N ALA A 116 -16.02 -3.86 0.75
CA ALA A 116 -15.23 -5.09 0.87
C ALA A 116 -13.73 -4.78 0.96
N ASN A 117 -13.29 -3.67 0.37
CA ASN A 117 -11.92 -3.19 0.48
C ASN A 117 -11.70 -2.41 1.79
N ILE A 118 -11.10 -3.08 2.76
CA ILE A 118 -10.75 -2.50 4.05
C ILE A 118 -9.40 -1.78 4.07
N GLU A 119 -8.57 -1.89 3.03
CA GLU A 119 -7.23 -1.28 3.02
C GLU A 119 -7.21 0.25 3.26
N PRO A 120 -8.16 1.07 2.75
CA PRO A 120 -8.19 2.50 3.06
C PRO A 120 -8.21 2.82 4.56
N ALA A 121 -8.67 1.88 5.40
CA ALA A 121 -8.66 2.04 6.85
C ALA A 121 -7.25 2.25 7.42
N PHE A 122 -6.18 1.70 6.84
CA PHE A 122 -4.83 1.92 7.38
C PHE A 122 -4.43 3.39 7.30
N HIS A 123 -4.74 4.06 6.19
CA HIS A 123 -4.41 5.45 5.98
C HIS A 123 -5.29 6.36 6.83
N LEU A 124 -6.60 6.10 6.84
CA LEU A 124 -7.54 6.84 7.68
C LEU A 124 -7.19 6.72 9.17
N TYR A 125 -6.91 5.50 9.63
CA TYR A 125 -6.48 5.26 11.01
C TYR A 125 -5.18 5.98 11.33
N ALA A 126 -4.18 5.95 10.44
CA ALA A 126 -2.92 6.64 10.66
C ALA A 126 -3.11 8.15 10.88
N LEU A 127 -3.97 8.79 10.08
CA LEU A 127 -4.23 10.23 10.15
C LEU A 127 -5.16 10.64 11.30
N THR A 128 -6.28 9.93 11.50
CA THR A 128 -7.37 10.40 12.39
C THR A 128 -7.60 9.50 13.61
N GLY A 129 -7.18 8.23 13.53
CA GLY A 129 -7.51 7.21 14.53
C GLY A 129 -8.90 6.59 14.34
N GLU A 130 -9.65 6.97 13.31
CA GLU A 130 -10.91 6.30 12.96
C GLU A 130 -10.65 4.89 12.41
N ARG A 131 -11.69 4.03 12.42
CA ARG A 131 -11.64 2.67 11.84
C ARG A 131 -10.54 1.77 12.43
N GLU A 132 -10.22 1.94 13.72
CA GLU A 132 -9.19 1.15 14.40
C GLU A 132 -9.39 -0.36 14.26
N ALA A 133 -10.61 -0.87 14.40
CA ALA A 133 -10.89 -2.29 14.24
C ALA A 133 -10.53 -2.82 12.84
N ASP A 134 -10.87 -2.06 11.79
CA ASP A 134 -10.56 -2.40 10.41
C ASP A 134 -9.04 -2.32 10.17
N ALA A 135 -8.38 -1.26 10.66
CA ALA A 135 -6.93 -1.12 10.56
C ALA A 135 -6.17 -2.23 11.29
N VAL A 136 -6.60 -2.62 12.50
CA VAL A 136 -5.99 -3.74 13.25
C VAL A 136 -6.18 -5.07 12.53
N SER A 137 -7.29 -5.26 11.81
CA SER A 137 -7.52 -6.47 11.00
C SER A 137 -6.57 -6.60 9.81
N LEU A 138 -5.95 -5.50 9.38
CA LEU A 138 -4.92 -5.49 8.34
C LEU A 138 -3.53 -5.88 8.88
N LEU A 139 -3.37 -6.08 10.19
CA LEU A 139 -2.12 -6.58 10.74
C LEU A 139 -1.94 -8.05 10.35
N HIS A 140 -0.81 -8.34 9.71
CA HIS A 140 -0.50 -9.72 9.37
C HIS A 140 -0.17 -10.55 10.62
N PRO A 141 -0.72 -11.77 10.74
CA PRO A 141 -0.45 -12.65 11.87
C PRO A 141 1.02 -13.09 11.88
N LYS A 142 1.58 -13.24 13.09
CA LYS A 142 2.94 -13.73 13.28
C LYS A 142 3.06 -15.17 12.74
N GLY A 143 3.92 -15.39 11.76
CA GLY A 143 4.32 -16.74 11.32
C GLY A 143 4.27 -17.02 9.82
N GLY A 144 3.72 -16.10 8.99
CA GLY A 144 3.87 -16.12 7.54
C GLY A 144 4.80 -15.01 7.05
N LEU A 145 5.42 -15.20 5.88
CA LEU A 145 6.06 -14.09 5.17
C LEU A 145 4.95 -13.31 4.44
N PRO A 146 4.68 -12.05 4.79
CA PRO A 146 3.74 -11.21 4.05
C PRO A 146 4.27 -10.82 2.67
N THR A 147 3.39 -10.44 1.75
CA THR A 147 3.80 -9.70 0.53
C THR A 147 4.37 -8.33 0.90
N VAL A 148 5.02 -7.65 -0.03
CA VAL A 148 5.49 -6.26 0.16
C VAL A 148 4.33 -5.34 0.55
N ARG A 149 3.20 -5.43 -0.16
CA ARG A 149 1.99 -4.64 0.12
C ARG A 149 1.48 -4.85 1.55
N ALA A 150 1.31 -6.11 1.91
CA ALA A 150 0.93 -6.58 3.24
C ALA A 150 1.87 -6.04 4.34
N SER A 151 3.18 -6.18 4.12
CA SER A 151 4.22 -5.70 5.04
C SER A 151 4.12 -4.19 5.25
N TYR A 152 3.96 -3.43 4.16
CA TYR A 152 3.86 -1.98 4.20
C TYR A 152 2.63 -1.54 5.00
N VAL A 153 1.45 -2.09 4.68
CA VAL A 153 0.20 -1.77 5.38
C VAL A 153 0.33 -2.05 6.87
N SER A 154 0.84 -3.23 7.23
CA SER A 154 1.08 -3.59 8.64
C SER A 154 2.05 -2.65 9.34
N ALA A 155 3.14 -2.22 8.67
CA ALA A 155 4.11 -1.28 9.24
C ALA A 155 3.49 0.09 9.51
N VAL A 156 2.65 0.60 8.59
CA VAL A 156 1.93 1.87 8.78
C VAL A 156 0.96 1.79 9.96
N VAL A 157 0.16 0.72 10.04
CA VAL A 157 -0.77 0.50 11.16
C VAL A 157 -0.01 0.40 12.48
N GLN A 158 1.05 -0.41 12.53
CA GLN A 158 1.84 -0.60 13.76
C GLN A 158 2.47 0.71 14.23
N SER A 159 3.06 1.50 13.32
CA SER A 159 3.61 2.82 13.63
C SER A 159 2.53 3.78 14.17
N ALA A 160 1.36 3.80 13.54
CA ALA A 160 0.22 4.61 13.99
C ALA A 160 -0.26 4.21 15.39
N MET A 161 -0.26 2.91 15.72
CA MET A 161 -0.59 2.40 17.05
C MET A 161 0.45 2.82 18.08
N ASP A 162 1.74 2.70 17.76
CA ASP A 162 2.84 3.02 18.68
C ASP A 162 2.88 4.52 19.03
N VAL A 163 2.66 5.39 18.03
CA VAL A 163 2.51 6.84 18.26
C VAL A 163 1.34 7.13 19.20
N ARG A 164 0.21 6.43 19.05
CA ARG A 164 -0.97 6.62 19.89
C ARG A 164 -0.78 6.10 21.31
N LYS A 165 -0.13 4.95 21.46
CA LYS A 165 0.26 4.39 22.78
C LYS A 165 1.29 5.26 23.50
N GLY A 166 2.26 5.81 22.76
CA GLY A 166 3.26 6.74 23.27
C GLY A 166 2.70 8.11 23.68
N ARG A 167 1.58 8.54 23.09
CA ARG A 167 0.79 9.72 23.53
C ARG A 167 -0.04 9.47 24.80
N GLY A 168 0.21 8.38 25.53
CA GLY A 168 -0.32 8.10 26.87
C GLY A 168 0.19 9.02 27.99
N VAL A 169 1.02 10.03 27.71
CA VAL A 169 1.28 11.17 28.61
C VAL A 169 0.63 12.42 27.99
N ARG A 170 -0.43 12.91 28.63
CA ARG A 170 -1.07 14.19 28.32
C ARG A 170 -0.02 15.30 28.34
N PRO A 171 0.01 16.24 27.38
CA PRO A 171 0.36 17.59 27.74
C PRO A 171 -0.80 18.14 28.56
N ASP A 172 -0.54 18.37 29.85
CA ASP A 172 -1.35 19.24 30.68
C ASP A 172 -1.62 20.53 29.89
N VAL A 173 -2.89 20.77 29.54
CA VAL A 173 -3.34 22.10 29.16
C VAL A 173 -3.46 22.86 30.48
N PRO A 174 -2.64 23.87 30.76
CA PRO A 174 -2.87 24.72 31.90
C PRO A 174 -4.15 25.50 31.61
N VAL A 175 -5.19 25.28 32.41
CA VAL A 175 -6.26 26.26 32.57
C VAL A 175 -5.61 27.47 33.23
N LYS A 176 -5.53 28.59 32.49
CA LYS A 176 -5.32 29.89 33.11
C LYS A 176 -6.67 30.58 33.23
N GLU A 177 -6.98 30.93 34.48
CA GLU A 177 -8.05 31.81 34.93
C GLU A 177 -7.99 33.20 34.28
#